data_AF-A0A915JJ81-F1
#
_entry.id   AF-A0A915JJ81-F1
#
_cell.length_a   1.000
_cell.length_b   1.000
_cell.length_c   1.000
_cell.angle_alpha   90.00
_cell.angle_beta   90.00
_cell.angle_gamma   90.00
#
_symmetry.space_group_name_H-M   'P 1'
#
loop_
_entity.id
_entity.type
_entity.pdbx_description
1 polymer ?
#
loop_
_entity_poly.entity_id
_entity_poly.type
_entity_poly.pdbx_seq_one_letter_code
_entity_poly.pdbx_strand_id
1 'polypeptide(L)'
;MTEYLLCRNAQSSKSAWPELPAEGKNLSVLWRKFAAVIKDQFAVEEEILFKSEDITLLKIRTFNDELCEIYTVDKIPWLFIVDETKYYPTVYFMWKYPDCLFHFTVHQSVFEKVQGGADIMLPGIIIEGEVTVAKLGKLEKGQPCVVRLPYNKAAVAIGKTNISSLDMLECGLRGKGIQVLHVVGDLLWKLGPCVKIPEIPLETARQLSPELGMEGLTLNDNGVEPSAMESSPQNEEQTSNSKPEEPESVTDIFIDFFLSTLKKNLKSSIDFPILASTFQGKYLSPSINEANLGDKINVQKTEFKKFSVFLKHMEKLGVLKIEKQKDVQKIASVDFRHEMFQRIGKSAAINQMPE
;
A
#
# COMPACT_ATOMS: atom_id res chain seq x y z
N MET A 1 -25.96 -22.62 -6.19
CA MET A 1 -24.79 -22.18 -5.42
C MET A 1 -24.21 -21.02 -6.21
N THR A 2 -24.50 -19.81 -5.77
CA THR A 2 -24.50 -18.58 -6.58
C THR A 2 -23.09 -18.20 -7.01
N GLU A 3 -22.81 -18.25 -8.31
CA GLU A 3 -21.52 -17.89 -8.91
C GLU A 3 -21.53 -16.40 -9.26
N TYR A 4 -20.59 -15.65 -8.68
CA TYR A 4 -20.52 -14.20 -8.84
C TYR A 4 -19.60 -13.78 -9.99
N LEU A 5 -20.07 -12.73 -10.66
CA LEU A 5 -19.81 -12.30 -12.03
C LEU A 5 -18.36 -12.17 -12.52
N LEU A 6 -17.32 -12.21 -11.69
CA LEU A 6 -15.97 -11.85 -12.14
C LEU A 6 -14.86 -12.79 -11.68
N CYS A 7 -15.20 -13.91 -11.02
CA CYS A 7 -14.19 -14.73 -10.34
C CYS A 7 -14.22 -16.25 -10.64
N ARG A 8 -14.67 -16.70 -11.83
CA ARG A 8 -14.44 -18.09 -12.25
C ARG A 8 -13.81 -18.18 -13.65
N ASN A 9 -12.57 -18.68 -13.66
CA ASN A 9 -11.92 -19.44 -14.73
C ASN A 9 -12.11 -18.95 -16.18
N ALA A 10 -11.43 -17.86 -16.53
CA ALA A 10 -10.88 -17.73 -17.88
C ALA A 10 -9.48 -18.38 -17.94
N GLN A 11 -9.40 -19.66 -17.58
CA GLN A 11 -8.34 -20.53 -18.11
C GLN A 11 -9.03 -21.46 -19.10
N SER A 12 -8.54 -21.44 -20.34
CA SER A 12 -9.03 -22.18 -21.52
C SER A 12 -10.07 -21.49 -22.41
N SER A 13 -9.71 -20.32 -22.94
CA SER A 13 -9.71 -20.14 -24.40
C SER A 13 -8.86 -18.94 -24.77
N LYS A 14 -7.96 -19.12 -25.75
CA LYS A 14 -7.37 -18.03 -26.53
C LYS A 14 -8.47 -17.41 -27.41
N SER A 15 -9.53 -16.90 -26.82
CA SER A 15 -10.48 -16.05 -27.51
C SER A 15 -10.14 -14.63 -27.09
N ALA A 16 -9.61 -13.87 -28.04
CA ALA A 16 -9.55 -12.42 -27.97
C ALA A 16 -10.87 -11.92 -27.35
N TRP A 17 -10.76 -10.98 -26.41
CA TRP A 17 -11.91 -10.20 -25.98
C TRP A 17 -12.63 -9.72 -27.25
N PRO A 18 -13.95 -9.89 -27.37
CA PRO A 18 -14.67 -9.24 -28.45
C PRO A 18 -14.36 -7.75 -28.32
N GLU A 19 -13.94 -7.11 -29.40
CA GLU A 19 -13.79 -5.66 -29.45
C GLU A 19 -15.10 -5.06 -28.94
N LEU A 20 -15.07 -4.53 -27.72
CA LEU A 20 -16.27 -4.06 -27.05
C LEU A 20 -16.76 -2.84 -27.82
N PRO A 21 -18.01 -2.81 -28.27
CA PRO A 21 -18.53 -1.65 -28.98
C PRO A 21 -18.57 -0.47 -28.01
N ALA A 22 -17.70 0.52 -28.25
CA ALA A 22 -17.80 1.83 -27.63
C ALA A 22 -19.05 2.52 -28.21
N GLU A 23 -20.21 2.30 -27.60
CA GLU A 23 -21.41 3.08 -27.93
C GLU A 23 -21.19 4.52 -27.43
N GLY A 24 -20.75 5.39 -28.34
CA GLY A 24 -20.67 6.83 -28.15
C GLY A 24 -22.05 7.46 -27.99
N LYS A 25 -22.71 7.22 -26.85
CA LYS A 25 -23.84 8.03 -26.43
C LYS A 25 -23.31 9.37 -25.93
N ASN A 26 -23.93 10.45 -26.37
CA ASN A 26 -23.69 11.85 -26.02
C ASN A 26 -22.94 12.00 -24.67
N LEU A 27 -21.63 12.27 -24.74
CA LEU A 27 -20.70 12.31 -23.60
C LEU A 27 -21.24 13.19 -22.46
N SER A 28 -21.92 14.29 -22.80
CA SER A 28 -22.50 15.22 -21.83
C SER A 28 -23.64 14.61 -20.99
N VAL A 29 -24.41 13.68 -21.56
CA VAL A 29 -25.53 13.01 -20.86
C VAL A 29 -24.98 11.92 -19.95
N LEU A 30 -24.01 11.16 -20.45
CA LEU A 30 -23.34 10.11 -19.68
C LEU A 30 -22.62 10.72 -18.46
N TRP A 31 -21.93 11.84 -18.66
CA TRP A 31 -21.27 12.57 -17.59
C TRP A 31 -22.25 13.08 -16.54
N ARG A 32 -23.36 13.70 -16.96
CA ARG A 32 -24.40 14.15 -16.01
C ARG A 32 -24.97 13.00 -15.17
N LYS A 33 -25.22 11.84 -15.79
CA LYS A 33 -25.70 10.64 -15.07
C LYS A 33 -24.65 10.14 -14.08
N PHE A 34 -23.39 10.06 -14.51
CA PHE A 34 -22.27 9.60 -13.68
C PHE A 34 -22.00 10.55 -12.50
N ALA A 35 -21.95 11.85 -12.73
CA ALA A 35 -21.76 12.87 -11.71
C ALA A 35 -22.90 12.88 -10.69
N ALA A 36 -24.16 12.78 -11.15
CA ALA A 36 -25.32 12.69 -10.26
C ALA A 36 -25.24 11.46 -9.34
N VAL A 37 -24.86 10.29 -9.88
CA VAL A 37 -24.68 9.07 -9.09
C VAL A 37 -23.57 9.23 -8.06
N ILE A 38 -22.43 9.82 -8.45
CA ILE A 38 -21.31 10.01 -7.52
C ILE A 38 -21.68 10.92 -6.36
N LYS A 39 -22.40 11.99 -6.67
CA LYS A 39 -22.86 12.95 -5.67
C LYS A 39 -23.91 12.35 -4.74
N ASP A 40 -24.93 11.70 -5.30
CA ASP A 40 -26.07 11.17 -4.55
C ASP A 40 -25.70 9.92 -3.73
N GLN A 41 -24.97 8.98 -4.32
CA GLN A 41 -24.68 7.69 -3.69
C GLN A 41 -23.38 7.67 -2.88
N PHE A 42 -22.35 8.41 -3.32
CA PHE A 42 -21.02 8.37 -2.72
C PHE A 42 -20.61 9.68 -2.02
N ALA A 43 -21.43 10.73 -2.09
CA ALA A 43 -21.18 12.04 -1.48
C ALA A 43 -19.80 12.64 -1.85
N VAL A 44 -19.29 12.36 -3.05
CA VAL A 44 -18.02 12.91 -3.55
C VAL A 44 -18.32 14.13 -4.43
N GLU A 45 -17.59 15.23 -4.19
CA GLU A 45 -17.76 16.49 -4.92
C GLU A 45 -17.29 16.39 -6.39
N GLU A 46 -18.05 17.02 -7.28
CA GLU A 46 -17.85 16.93 -8.74
C GLU A 46 -16.57 17.63 -9.22
N GLU A 47 -16.08 18.67 -8.52
CA GLU A 47 -14.91 19.47 -8.92
C GLU A 47 -13.63 18.64 -9.13
N ILE A 48 -13.52 17.49 -8.46
CA ILE A 48 -12.36 16.60 -8.54
C ILE A 48 -12.44 15.68 -9.77
N LEU A 49 -13.64 15.49 -10.35
CA LEU A 49 -13.91 14.61 -11.48
C LEU A 49 -13.70 15.30 -12.83
N PHE A 50 -13.94 16.61 -12.91
CA PHE A 50 -13.85 17.42 -14.15
C PHE A 50 -12.43 17.58 -14.73
N LYS A 51 -11.39 16.94 -14.15
CA LYS A 51 -10.04 16.94 -14.73
C LYS A 51 -9.87 15.97 -15.90
N SER A 52 -10.79 15.02 -16.07
CA SER A 52 -10.78 14.04 -17.16
C SER A 52 -11.92 14.32 -18.13
N GLU A 53 -11.64 14.31 -19.43
CA GLU A 53 -12.60 14.61 -20.49
C GLU A 53 -13.20 13.33 -21.13
N ASP A 54 -12.59 12.17 -20.90
CA ASP A 54 -12.92 10.92 -21.60
C ASP A 54 -13.68 9.93 -20.69
N ILE A 55 -15.01 10.03 -20.70
CA ILE A 55 -15.91 9.02 -20.11
C ILE A 55 -16.41 8.03 -21.17
N THR A 56 -16.28 6.74 -20.91
CA THR A 56 -16.80 5.67 -21.79
C THR A 56 -17.64 4.67 -21.00
N LEU A 57 -18.80 4.30 -21.56
CA LEU A 57 -19.65 3.23 -21.03
C LEU A 57 -19.36 1.93 -21.78
N LEU A 58 -18.82 0.94 -21.08
CA LEU A 58 -18.62 -0.41 -21.60
C LEU A 58 -19.80 -1.28 -21.18
N LYS A 59 -20.37 -2.03 -22.12
CA LYS A 59 -21.38 -3.03 -21.82
C LYS A 59 -20.75 -4.40 -22.00
N ILE A 60 -20.72 -5.17 -20.93
CA ILE A 60 -20.21 -6.53 -20.94
C ILE A 60 -21.34 -7.49 -20.61
N ARG A 61 -21.27 -8.69 -21.15
CA ARG A 61 -22.18 -9.76 -20.81
C ARG A 61 -21.47 -10.78 -19.96
N THR A 62 -22.13 -11.19 -18.90
CA THR A 62 -21.59 -12.15 -17.96
C THR A 62 -21.81 -13.56 -18.47
N PHE A 63 -21.18 -14.55 -17.84
CA PHE A 63 -21.43 -15.95 -18.16
C PHE A 63 -22.91 -16.35 -17.98
N ASN A 64 -23.61 -15.70 -17.04
CA ASN A 64 -25.03 -15.94 -16.78
C ASN A 64 -25.95 -15.13 -17.72
N ASP A 65 -25.40 -14.57 -18.80
CA ASP A 65 -26.13 -13.77 -19.79
C ASP A 65 -26.66 -12.41 -19.27
N GLU A 66 -26.34 -12.07 -18.01
CA GLU A 66 -26.67 -10.78 -17.40
C GLU A 66 -25.82 -9.66 -18.01
N LEU A 67 -26.45 -8.52 -18.30
CA LEU A 67 -25.79 -7.35 -18.85
C LEU A 67 -25.20 -6.52 -17.71
N CYS A 68 -23.90 -6.28 -17.77
CA CYS A 68 -23.21 -5.39 -16.83
C CYS A 68 -22.69 -4.15 -17.57
N GLU A 69 -23.01 -2.98 -17.01
CA GLU A 69 -22.53 -1.70 -17.53
C GLU A 69 -21.37 -1.20 -16.67
N ILE A 70 -20.24 -0.85 -17.28
CA ILE A 70 -19.04 -0.36 -16.61
C ILE A 70 -18.75 1.07 -17.09
N TYR A 71 -18.71 2.00 -16.15
CA TYR A 71 -18.30 3.37 -16.39
C TYR A 71 -16.79 3.48 -16.24
N THR A 72 -16.15 3.91 -17.32
CA THR A 72 -14.70 4.15 -17.36
C THR A 72 -14.41 5.63 -17.56
N VAL A 73 -13.40 6.14 -16.87
CA VAL A 73 -12.89 7.51 -16.98
C VAL A 73 -11.39 7.40 -17.27
N ASP A 74 -10.93 7.97 -18.37
CA ASP A 74 -9.56 7.78 -18.89
C ASP A 74 -9.17 6.30 -19.05
N LYS A 75 -10.12 5.46 -19.51
CA LYS A 75 -9.97 3.99 -19.63
C LYS A 75 -9.79 3.24 -18.30
N ILE A 76 -9.88 3.91 -17.16
CA ILE A 76 -9.88 3.26 -15.84
C ILE A 76 -11.33 2.98 -15.46
N PRO A 77 -11.70 1.78 -15.00
CA PRO A 77 -13.07 1.49 -14.57
C PRO A 77 -13.32 2.07 -13.18
N TRP A 78 -14.39 2.85 -13.06
CA TRP A 78 -14.75 3.59 -11.84
C TRP A 78 -15.99 3.01 -11.16
N LEU A 79 -17.07 2.82 -11.92
CA LEU A 79 -18.32 2.27 -11.42
C LEU A 79 -18.79 1.13 -12.32
N PHE A 80 -19.52 0.18 -11.77
CA PHE A 80 -20.20 -0.85 -12.54
C PHE A 80 -21.61 -1.11 -12.01
N ILE A 81 -22.50 -1.56 -12.89
CA ILE A 81 -23.89 -1.92 -12.59
C ILE A 81 -24.07 -3.38 -13.01
N VAL A 82 -24.63 -4.20 -12.12
CA VAL A 82 -24.93 -5.62 -12.40
C VAL A 82 -26.43 -5.87 -12.52
N ASP A 83 -27.22 -5.29 -11.62
CA ASP A 83 -28.66 -5.61 -11.49
C ASP A 83 -29.58 -4.42 -11.84
N GLU A 84 -29.11 -3.45 -12.65
CA GLU A 84 -29.77 -2.17 -13.00
C GLU A 84 -30.22 -1.26 -11.83
N THR A 85 -30.11 -1.72 -10.59
CA THR A 85 -30.68 -1.08 -9.40
C THR A 85 -29.71 -0.19 -8.66
N LYS A 86 -28.42 -0.57 -8.61
CA LYS A 86 -27.40 0.10 -7.81
C LYS A 86 -26.06 0.16 -8.53
N TYR A 87 -25.32 1.24 -8.27
CA TYR A 87 -23.95 1.41 -8.75
C TYR A 87 -22.98 0.87 -7.71
N TYR A 88 -21.99 0.14 -8.17
CA TYR A 88 -20.92 -0.38 -7.34
C TYR A 88 -19.61 0.28 -7.76
N PRO A 89 -18.82 0.85 -6.82
CA PRO A 89 -17.52 1.37 -7.16
C PRO A 89 -16.55 0.24 -7.42
N THR A 90 -15.55 0.47 -8.28
CA THR A 90 -14.42 -0.45 -8.41
C THR A 90 -13.42 -0.26 -7.27
N VAL A 91 -12.48 -1.19 -7.12
CA VAL A 91 -11.37 -1.00 -6.16
C VAL A 91 -10.55 0.25 -6.50
N TYR A 92 -10.41 0.61 -7.78
CA TYR A 92 -9.72 1.83 -8.20
C TYR A 92 -10.42 3.10 -7.72
N PHE A 93 -11.75 3.16 -7.81
CA PHE A 93 -12.53 4.27 -7.27
C PHE A 93 -12.33 4.38 -5.76
N MET A 94 -12.43 3.26 -5.05
CA MET A 94 -12.26 3.22 -3.60
C MET A 94 -10.84 3.55 -3.14
N TRP A 95 -9.81 3.33 -3.97
CA TRP A 95 -8.44 3.74 -3.64
C TRP A 95 -8.26 5.26 -3.69
N LYS A 96 -9.04 5.95 -4.53
CA LYS A 96 -9.04 7.42 -4.59
C LYS A 96 -9.94 8.02 -3.49
N TYR A 97 -11.08 7.40 -3.23
CA TYR A 97 -12.07 7.85 -2.25
C TYR A 97 -12.40 6.73 -1.25
N PRO A 98 -11.50 6.42 -0.30
CA PRO A 98 -11.70 5.28 0.59
C PRO A 98 -12.94 5.41 1.48
N ASP A 99 -13.31 6.61 1.90
CA ASP A 99 -14.35 6.83 2.92
C ASP A 99 -15.77 7.01 2.39
N CYS A 100 -16.00 6.83 1.09
CA CYS A 100 -17.30 7.09 0.48
C CYS A 100 -18.35 5.98 0.75
N LEU A 101 -17.93 4.81 1.22
CA LEU A 101 -18.80 3.69 1.55
C LEU A 101 -18.42 3.05 2.88
N PHE A 102 -19.41 2.40 3.49
CA PHE A 102 -19.17 1.55 4.65
C PHE A 102 -18.24 0.39 4.30
N HIS A 103 -17.31 0.09 5.20
CA HIS A 103 -16.28 -0.92 5.01
C HIS A 103 -16.30 -1.97 6.11
N PHE A 104 -16.12 -3.22 5.71
CA PHE A 104 -15.89 -4.36 6.59
C PHE A 104 -14.41 -4.74 6.56
N THR A 105 -13.83 -4.90 7.73
CA THR A 105 -12.47 -5.44 7.87
C THR A 105 -12.55 -6.96 7.95
N VAL A 106 -11.73 -7.67 7.19
CA VAL A 106 -11.68 -9.15 7.22
C VAL A 106 -10.28 -9.65 7.49
N HIS A 107 -10.15 -10.89 7.97
CA HIS A 107 -8.84 -11.52 8.11
C HIS A 107 -8.18 -11.83 6.75
N GLN A 108 -6.85 -11.87 6.72
CA GLN A 108 -6.07 -12.23 5.53
C GLN A 108 -6.50 -13.59 4.93
N SER A 109 -6.77 -14.59 5.78
CA SER A 109 -7.21 -15.93 5.36
C SER A 109 -8.59 -15.95 4.69
N VAL A 110 -9.43 -14.94 4.97
CA VAL A 110 -10.72 -14.77 4.28
C VAL A 110 -10.48 -14.16 2.91
N PHE A 111 -9.56 -13.19 2.81
CA PHE A 111 -9.22 -12.55 1.53
C PHE A 111 -8.70 -13.56 0.50
N GLU A 112 -7.83 -14.49 0.88
CA GLU A 112 -7.35 -15.57 -0.02
C GLU A 112 -8.51 -16.40 -0.60
N LYS A 113 -9.55 -16.66 0.19
CA LYS A 113 -10.76 -17.36 -0.27
C LYS A 113 -11.62 -16.49 -1.17
N VAL A 114 -11.71 -15.20 -0.86
CA VAL A 114 -12.44 -14.20 -1.67
C VAL A 114 -11.79 -14.02 -3.03
N GLN A 115 -10.46 -14.07 -3.13
CA GLN A 115 -9.74 -14.09 -4.42
C GLN A 115 -10.11 -15.32 -5.27
N GLY A 116 -10.50 -16.43 -4.63
CA GLY A 116 -11.07 -17.60 -5.30
C GLY A 116 -12.55 -17.48 -5.67
N GLY A 117 -13.18 -16.31 -5.47
CA GLY A 117 -14.58 -16.06 -5.78
C GLY A 117 -15.57 -16.45 -4.68
N ALA A 118 -15.10 -16.69 -3.46
CA ALA A 118 -15.98 -16.97 -2.33
C ALA A 118 -16.63 -15.70 -1.77
N ASP A 119 -17.83 -15.87 -1.20
CA ASP A 119 -18.48 -14.83 -0.40
C ASP A 119 -17.87 -14.73 1.00
N ILE A 120 -18.14 -13.59 1.65
CA ILE A 120 -17.70 -13.37 3.01
C ILE A 120 -18.79 -13.81 3.98
N MET A 121 -18.42 -14.79 4.78
CA MET A 121 -19.20 -15.24 5.93
C MET A 121 -19.01 -14.24 7.07
N LEU A 122 -20.08 -13.94 7.81
CA LEU A 122 -20.05 -12.99 8.93
C LEU A 122 -18.98 -13.29 9.99
N PRO A 123 -18.64 -14.55 10.33
CA PRO A 123 -17.55 -14.83 11.27
C PRO A 123 -16.16 -14.39 10.78
N GLY A 124 -16.00 -14.14 9.48
CA GLY A 124 -14.74 -13.67 8.89
C GLY A 124 -14.53 -12.16 9.01
N ILE A 125 -15.54 -11.42 9.48
CA ILE A 125 -15.49 -9.98 9.67
C ILE A 125 -14.90 -9.69 11.05
N ILE A 126 -13.88 -8.83 11.07
CA ILE A 126 -13.23 -8.34 12.28
C ILE A 126 -14.03 -7.16 12.80
N ILE A 127 -14.52 -7.29 14.03
CA ILE A 127 -15.21 -6.22 14.76
C ILE A 127 -14.46 -6.02 16.07
N GLU A 128 -13.87 -4.85 16.25
CA GLU A 128 -13.13 -4.51 17.47
C GLU A 128 -14.12 -4.19 18.60
N GLY A 129 -13.97 -4.82 19.77
CA GLY A 129 -14.80 -4.58 20.96
C GLY A 129 -16.24 -5.12 20.84
N GLU A 130 -17.19 -4.46 21.52
CA GLU A 130 -18.59 -4.92 21.50
C GLU A 130 -19.23 -4.75 20.13
N VAL A 131 -19.92 -5.82 19.69
CA VAL A 131 -20.65 -5.87 18.42
C VAL A 131 -21.92 -5.05 18.57
N THR A 132 -21.98 -3.92 17.87
CA THR A 132 -23.14 -3.02 17.84
C THR A 132 -23.54 -2.72 16.41
N VAL A 133 -24.81 -2.38 16.20
CA VAL A 133 -25.34 -2.01 14.87
C VAL A 133 -24.58 -0.82 14.27
N ALA A 134 -24.07 0.09 15.11
CA ALA A 134 -23.24 1.21 14.69
C ALA A 134 -21.94 0.76 14.00
N LYS A 135 -21.29 -0.29 14.53
CA LYS A 135 -20.04 -0.85 13.98
C LYS A 135 -20.24 -1.76 12.76
N LEU A 136 -21.46 -2.22 12.51
CA LEU A 136 -21.80 -2.95 11.29
C LEU A 136 -22.28 -2.02 10.16
N GLY A 137 -22.35 -0.71 10.43
CA GLY A 137 -22.99 0.28 9.56
C GLY A 137 -24.49 0.03 9.56
N LYS A 138 -25.33 1.07 9.59
CA LYS A 138 -26.80 0.89 9.53
C LYS A 138 -27.23 0.52 8.11
N LEU A 139 -26.82 -0.66 7.63
CA LEU A 139 -26.99 -1.12 6.25
C LEU A 139 -28.21 -2.02 6.14
N GLU A 140 -28.99 -1.79 5.10
CA GLU A 140 -30.06 -2.69 4.68
C GLU A 140 -29.52 -3.82 3.81
N LYS A 141 -30.37 -4.80 3.47
CA LYS A 141 -30.05 -5.86 2.52
C LYS A 141 -29.79 -5.30 1.12
N GLY A 142 -28.77 -5.82 0.44
CA GLY A 142 -28.37 -5.43 -0.91
C GLY A 142 -27.69 -4.08 -0.98
N GLN A 143 -27.21 -3.51 0.13
CA GLN A 143 -26.47 -2.24 0.13
C GLN A 143 -25.01 -2.46 -0.28
N PRO A 144 -24.42 -1.56 -1.10
CA PRO A 144 -23.01 -1.62 -1.47
C PRO A 144 -22.11 -1.49 -0.25
N CYS A 145 -21.08 -2.30 -0.19
CA CYS A 145 -20.10 -2.28 0.89
C CYS A 145 -18.70 -2.62 0.37
N VAL A 146 -17.72 -2.19 1.14
CA VAL A 146 -16.30 -2.34 0.80
C VAL A 146 -15.67 -3.34 1.77
N VAL A 147 -14.71 -4.11 1.27
CA VAL A 147 -13.94 -5.06 2.08
C VAL A 147 -12.50 -4.57 2.13
N ARG A 148 -11.94 -4.52 3.35
CA ARG A 148 -10.57 -4.09 3.61
C ARG A 148 -9.83 -5.14 4.43
N LEU A 149 -8.51 -5.08 4.34
CA LEU A 149 -7.63 -5.85 5.21
C LEU A 149 -7.30 -5.07 6.48
N PRO A 150 -6.82 -5.73 7.54
CA PRO A 150 -6.35 -5.05 8.73
C PRO A 150 -5.18 -4.13 8.37
N TYR A 151 -5.06 -3.00 9.05
CA TYR A 151 -3.96 -2.03 8.93
C TYR A 151 -3.82 -1.30 7.57
N ASN A 152 -4.65 -1.61 6.57
CA ASN A 152 -4.68 -0.90 5.29
C ASN A 152 -6.11 -0.42 4.95
N LYS A 153 -6.25 0.87 4.65
CA LYS A 153 -7.51 1.50 4.27
C LYS A 153 -7.89 1.21 2.80
N ALA A 154 -6.97 0.68 2.00
CA ALA A 154 -7.26 0.32 0.62
C ALA A 154 -8.28 -0.81 0.51
N ALA A 155 -9.26 -0.64 -0.38
CA ALA A 155 -10.24 -1.67 -0.70
C ALA A 155 -9.58 -2.87 -1.38
N VAL A 156 -9.92 -4.08 -0.93
CA VAL A 156 -9.46 -5.33 -1.55
C VAL A 156 -10.56 -6.06 -2.30
N ALA A 157 -11.82 -5.83 -1.90
CA ALA A 157 -12.99 -6.31 -2.62
C ALA A 157 -14.17 -5.36 -2.42
N ILE A 158 -15.14 -5.47 -3.32
CA ILE A 158 -16.40 -4.73 -3.33
C ILE A 158 -17.53 -5.76 -3.35
N GLY A 159 -18.55 -5.52 -2.53
CA GLY A 159 -19.67 -6.43 -2.41
C GLY A 159 -20.98 -5.73 -2.12
N LYS A 160 -22.01 -6.55 -1.90
CA LYS A 160 -23.30 -6.11 -1.38
C LYS A 160 -23.69 -6.92 -0.16
N THR A 161 -24.37 -6.31 0.79
CA THR A 161 -24.90 -7.01 1.97
C THR A 161 -25.96 -8.02 1.55
N ASN A 162 -25.91 -9.23 2.09
CA ASN A 162 -26.91 -10.27 1.83
C ASN A 162 -28.09 -10.23 2.84
N ILE A 163 -27.84 -9.66 4.02
CA ILE A 163 -28.81 -9.43 5.10
C ILE A 163 -28.59 -8.03 5.70
N SER A 164 -29.55 -7.49 6.47
CA SER A 164 -29.37 -6.18 7.10
C SER A 164 -28.43 -6.25 8.30
N SER A 165 -27.85 -5.13 8.71
CA SER A 165 -26.95 -5.09 9.87
C SER A 165 -27.62 -5.44 11.19
N LEU A 166 -28.94 -5.25 11.29
CA LEU A 166 -29.73 -5.73 12.43
C LEU A 166 -29.79 -7.27 12.41
N ASP A 167 -30.11 -7.85 11.27
CA ASP A 167 -30.15 -9.32 11.10
C ASP A 167 -28.77 -9.95 11.31
N MET A 168 -27.69 -9.27 10.90
CA MET A 168 -26.30 -9.71 11.15
C MET A 168 -26.03 -9.87 12.66
N LEU A 169 -26.54 -8.95 13.47
CA LEU A 169 -26.42 -8.98 14.92
C LEU A 169 -27.31 -10.06 15.53
N GLU A 170 -28.57 -10.14 15.10
CA GLU A 170 -29.55 -11.12 15.59
C GLU A 170 -29.14 -12.58 15.28
N CYS A 171 -28.51 -12.81 14.12
CA CYS A 171 -27.97 -14.11 13.75
C CYS A 171 -26.63 -14.43 14.44
N GLY A 172 -26.16 -13.57 15.36
CA GLY A 172 -24.91 -13.75 16.09
C GLY A 172 -23.69 -13.83 15.17
N LEU A 173 -23.68 -13.04 14.09
CA LEU A 173 -22.62 -13.03 13.06
C LEU A 173 -22.40 -14.41 12.42
N ARG A 174 -23.45 -15.18 12.16
CA ARG A 174 -23.37 -16.47 11.46
C ARG A 174 -24.01 -16.43 10.08
N GLY A 175 -23.44 -17.21 9.16
CA GLY A 175 -23.93 -17.33 7.80
C GLY A 175 -23.28 -16.34 6.83
N LYS A 176 -23.83 -16.28 5.61
CA LYS A 176 -23.32 -15.46 4.52
C LYS A 176 -23.77 -14.01 4.68
N GLY A 177 -22.82 -13.13 4.98
CA GLY A 177 -23.08 -11.72 5.27
C GLY A 177 -22.97 -10.82 4.07
N ILE A 178 -21.91 -11.01 3.28
CA ILE A 178 -21.57 -10.12 2.16
C ILE A 178 -21.38 -10.99 0.92
N GLN A 179 -22.10 -10.64 -0.13
CA GLN A 179 -21.89 -11.16 -1.47
C GLN A 179 -20.79 -10.36 -2.14
N VAL A 180 -19.72 -11.04 -2.56
CA VAL A 180 -18.60 -10.37 -3.26
C VAL A 180 -18.94 -10.22 -4.74
N LEU A 181 -18.74 -9.01 -5.27
CA LEU A 181 -19.02 -8.67 -6.67
C LEU A 181 -17.73 -8.45 -7.47
N HIS A 182 -16.73 -7.85 -6.84
CA HIS A 182 -15.47 -7.47 -7.49
C HIS A 182 -14.31 -7.59 -6.50
N VAL A 183 -13.16 -8.09 -6.93
CA VAL A 183 -11.95 -8.29 -6.10
C VAL A 183 -10.68 -7.90 -6.85
N VAL A 184 -9.65 -7.46 -6.13
CA VAL A 184 -8.33 -7.23 -6.72
C VAL A 184 -7.81 -8.50 -7.39
N GLY A 185 -7.43 -8.39 -8.66
CA GLY A 185 -6.92 -9.50 -9.48
C GLY A 185 -7.95 -10.15 -10.40
N ASP A 186 -9.23 -9.77 -10.29
CA ASP A 186 -10.29 -10.27 -11.16
C ASP A 186 -10.26 -9.64 -12.58
N LEU A 187 -11.21 -10.05 -13.44
CA LEU A 187 -11.27 -9.56 -14.81
C LEU A 187 -11.56 -8.06 -14.91
N LEU A 188 -12.40 -7.51 -14.04
CA LEU A 188 -12.71 -6.07 -14.02
C LEU A 188 -11.49 -5.26 -13.54
N TRP A 189 -10.73 -5.78 -12.58
CA TRP A 189 -9.47 -5.20 -12.14
C TRP A 189 -8.46 -5.16 -13.29
N LYS A 190 -8.39 -6.23 -14.10
CA LYS A 190 -7.51 -6.33 -15.28
C LYS A 190 -7.84 -5.34 -16.40
N LEU A 191 -9.06 -4.79 -16.44
CA LEU A 191 -9.41 -3.71 -17.38
C LEU A 191 -8.73 -2.39 -17.03
N GLY A 192 -8.37 -2.20 -15.76
CA GLY A 192 -7.64 -1.01 -15.29
C GLY A 192 -6.12 -1.17 -15.36
N PRO A 193 -5.37 -0.23 -14.75
CA PRO A 193 -3.91 -0.18 -14.85
C PRO A 193 -3.17 -1.30 -14.11
N CYS A 194 -3.89 -2.24 -13.47
CA CYS A 194 -3.32 -3.41 -12.78
C CYS A 194 -2.26 -3.06 -11.72
N VAL A 195 -2.46 -1.94 -11.02
CA VAL A 195 -1.49 -1.48 -10.01
C VAL A 195 -1.62 -2.28 -8.71
N LYS A 196 -0.50 -2.43 -8.00
CA LYS A 196 -0.47 -3.05 -6.67
C LYS A 196 -1.40 -2.28 -5.72
N ILE A 197 -1.98 -3.00 -4.75
CA ILE A 197 -2.84 -2.40 -3.72
C ILE A 197 -2.03 -1.28 -3.02
N PRO A 198 -2.52 -0.03 -3.00
CA PRO A 198 -1.82 1.06 -2.36
C PRO A 198 -1.77 0.85 -0.85
N GLU A 199 -0.67 1.28 -0.22
CA GLU A 199 -0.56 1.34 1.23
C GLU A 199 -1.18 2.64 1.73
N ILE A 200 -2.42 2.57 2.21
CA ILE A 200 -3.12 3.71 2.80
C ILE A 200 -3.20 3.45 4.31
N PRO A 201 -2.37 4.12 5.14
CA PRO A 201 -2.34 3.86 6.58
C PRO A 201 -3.70 4.11 7.24
N LEU A 202 -4.10 3.21 8.15
CA LEU A 202 -5.23 3.43 9.05
C LEU A 202 -4.77 4.37 10.18
N GLU A 203 -5.49 5.44 10.47
CA GLU A 203 -5.10 6.40 11.53
C GLU A 203 -4.93 5.71 12.91
N THR A 204 -5.70 4.65 13.17
CA THR A 204 -5.60 3.79 14.36
C THR A 204 -4.30 2.99 14.45
N ALA A 205 -3.60 2.73 13.33
CA ALA A 205 -2.34 1.99 13.32
C ALA A 205 -1.18 2.74 13.99
N ARG A 206 -1.35 4.04 14.31
CA ARG A 206 -0.38 4.79 15.12
C ARG A 206 -0.43 4.45 16.62
N GLN A 207 -1.47 3.75 17.10
CA GLN A 207 -1.67 3.49 18.54
C GLN A 207 -1.43 2.04 18.98
N LEU A 208 -1.16 1.12 18.05
CA LEU A 208 -0.98 -0.32 18.32
C LEU A 208 0.40 -0.85 17.92
N SER A 209 1.45 -0.03 18.07
CA SER A 209 2.79 -0.57 18.33
C SER A 209 2.92 -0.85 19.82
N PRO A 210 3.24 -2.08 20.26
CA PRO A 210 3.48 -2.35 21.67
C PRO A 210 4.80 -1.69 22.10
N GLU A 211 4.70 -0.49 22.68
CA GLU A 211 5.69 -0.05 23.65
C GLU A 211 5.54 -0.94 24.89
N LEU A 212 6.36 -1.98 24.96
CA LEU A 212 6.65 -2.70 26.20
C LEU A 212 7.38 -1.72 27.15
N GLY A 213 6.62 -0.82 27.76
CA GLY A 213 7.00 -0.09 28.96
C GLY A 213 6.73 -0.96 30.18
N MET A 214 7.73 -1.72 30.58
CA MET A 214 7.76 -2.39 31.88
C MET A 214 8.33 -1.40 32.90
N GLU A 215 7.46 -0.66 33.59
CA GLU A 215 7.84 0.08 34.79
C GLU A 215 7.16 -0.55 36.02
N GLY A 216 7.99 -1.23 36.80
CA GLY A 216 7.68 -1.71 38.14
C GLY A 216 8.91 -1.52 39.02
N LEU A 217 8.94 -0.37 39.71
CA LEU A 217 9.50 -0.14 41.04
C LEU A 217 10.95 -0.58 41.33
N THR A 218 11.87 0.39 41.37
CA THR A 218 12.86 0.48 42.47
C THR A 218 13.16 1.94 42.82
N LEU A 219 13.09 2.23 44.12
CA LEU A 219 13.26 3.51 44.78
C LEU A 219 14.73 3.94 44.86
N ASN A 220 14.94 5.26 44.79
CA ASN A 220 15.97 6.12 45.39
C ASN A 220 17.31 5.50 45.85
N ASP A 221 18.45 6.06 45.42
CA ASP A 221 19.26 6.90 46.31
C ASP A 221 20.29 7.79 45.56
N ASN A 222 20.34 9.04 46.02
CA ASN A 222 21.31 10.15 45.91
C ASN A 222 22.53 10.12 44.97
N GLY A 223 22.77 11.26 44.30
CA GLY A 223 24.12 11.83 44.26
C GLY A 223 24.56 12.62 43.01
N VAL A 224 24.16 13.89 42.94
CA VAL A 224 24.92 15.09 42.47
C VAL A 224 25.70 15.06 41.12
N GLU A 225 25.32 16.01 40.25
CA GLU A 225 26.13 16.70 39.20
C GLU A 225 27.58 17.07 39.63
N PRO A 226 28.51 17.60 38.78
CA PRO A 226 28.35 18.29 37.48
C PRO A 226 29.32 17.79 36.37
N SER A 227 28.98 17.94 35.08
CA SER A 227 29.20 19.10 34.18
C SER A 227 30.64 19.38 33.75
N ALA A 228 30.75 19.50 32.42
CA ALA A 228 31.56 20.43 31.64
C ALA A 228 32.96 20.01 31.14
N MET A 229 33.08 20.17 29.82
CA MET A 229 34.23 20.73 29.07
C MET A 229 35.46 19.82 28.97
N GLU A 230 36.17 19.71 27.84
CA GLU A 230 36.18 20.46 26.60
C GLU A 230 37.05 19.71 25.58
N SER A 231 36.78 19.97 24.30
CA SER A 231 37.75 20.10 23.21
C SER A 231 38.54 18.87 22.73
N SER A 232 38.26 18.55 21.47
CA SER A 232 39.17 17.92 20.50
C SER A 232 40.55 18.58 20.47
N PRO A 233 41.57 17.90 19.92
CA PRO A 233 42.03 18.36 18.61
C PRO A 233 42.39 17.25 17.61
N GLN A 234 42.34 17.65 16.34
CA GLN A 234 42.79 16.96 15.14
C GLN A 234 44.30 16.67 15.17
N ASN A 235 44.74 15.66 14.40
CA ASN A 235 45.91 15.83 13.55
C ASN A 235 45.90 14.84 12.38
N GLU A 236 46.32 15.37 11.23
CA GLU A 236 46.45 14.76 9.91
C GLU A 236 47.82 14.07 9.74
N GLU A 237 47.90 13.12 8.80
CA GLU A 237 48.95 12.88 7.77
C GLU A 237 48.95 11.40 7.35
N GLN A 238 48.51 11.08 6.12
CA GLN A 238 49.31 10.67 4.95
C GLN A 238 50.21 9.44 5.20
N THR A 239 50.08 8.28 4.53
CA THR A 239 50.55 8.06 3.14
C THR A 239 50.20 6.65 2.60
N SER A 240 49.86 6.61 1.31
CA SER A 240 50.11 5.62 0.23
C SER A 240 50.12 4.09 0.43
N ASN A 241 49.29 3.44 -0.40
CA ASN A 241 49.61 2.45 -1.45
C ASN A 241 49.02 1.03 -1.34
N SER A 242 48.75 0.47 -2.54
CA SER A 242 48.45 -0.91 -2.93
C SER A 242 47.09 -1.54 -2.56
N LYS A 243 46.29 -1.82 -3.62
CA LYS A 243 45.28 -2.90 -3.64
C LYS A 243 45.91 -4.21 -3.13
N PRO A 244 45.14 -4.97 -2.34
CA PRO A 244 44.67 -6.26 -2.86
C PRO A 244 43.14 -6.37 -2.79
N GLU A 245 42.57 -7.10 -3.75
CA GLU A 245 41.19 -7.56 -3.72
C GLU A 245 41.00 -8.47 -2.50
N GLU A 246 40.18 -8.02 -1.55
CA GLU A 246 39.86 -8.69 -0.29
C GLU A 246 38.32 -8.73 -0.11
N PRO A 247 37.79 -9.72 0.63
CA PRO A 247 36.43 -10.24 0.47
C PRO A 247 35.38 -9.15 0.68
N GLU A 248 34.34 -9.13 -0.17
CA GLU A 248 33.25 -8.15 -0.12
C GLU A 248 32.76 -7.98 1.32
N SER A 249 33.15 -6.88 1.95
CA SER A 249 32.80 -6.60 3.34
C SER A 249 31.28 -6.44 3.42
N VAL A 250 30.66 -6.97 4.47
CA VAL A 250 29.22 -6.81 4.75
C VAL A 250 28.81 -5.33 4.69
N THR A 251 29.75 -4.43 4.97
CA THR A 251 29.62 -2.98 4.84
C THR A 251 29.43 -2.53 3.39
N ASP A 252 30.20 -3.04 2.43
CA ASP A 252 30.10 -2.66 1.01
C ASP A 252 28.76 -3.10 0.42
N ILE A 253 28.31 -4.32 0.76
CA ILE A 253 27.02 -4.82 0.31
C ILE A 253 25.89 -3.95 0.91
N PHE A 254 25.98 -3.58 2.19
CA PHE A 254 25.03 -2.66 2.81
C PHE A 254 25.01 -1.28 2.13
N ILE A 255 26.17 -0.73 1.75
CA ILE A 255 26.28 0.53 1.00
C ILE A 255 25.60 0.40 -0.37
N ASP A 256 25.84 -0.69 -1.09
CA ASP A 256 25.24 -0.92 -2.41
C ASP A 256 23.72 -1.05 -2.33
N PHE A 257 23.19 -1.72 -1.31
CA PHE A 257 21.76 -1.76 -1.03
C PHE A 257 21.21 -0.37 -0.71
N PHE A 258 21.87 0.37 0.17
CA PHE A 258 21.47 1.72 0.55
C PHE A 258 21.33 2.65 -0.67
N LEU A 259 22.37 2.67 -1.51
CA LEU A 259 22.40 3.49 -2.71
C LEU A 259 21.39 3.00 -3.77
N SER A 260 21.22 1.68 -3.93
CA SER A 260 20.20 1.10 -4.83
C SER A 260 18.79 1.50 -4.42
N THR A 261 18.50 1.46 -3.11
CA THR A 261 17.21 1.86 -2.55
C THR A 261 16.95 3.35 -2.78
N LEU A 262 17.95 4.22 -2.57
CA LEU A 262 17.85 5.65 -2.87
C LEU A 262 17.49 5.88 -4.35
N LYS A 263 18.25 5.27 -5.26
CA LYS A 263 18.06 5.44 -6.72
C LYS A 263 16.71 4.89 -7.21
N LYS A 264 16.20 3.82 -6.61
CA LYS A 264 14.91 3.21 -6.98
C LYS A 264 13.72 4.04 -6.50
N ASN A 265 13.79 4.55 -5.27
CA ASN A 265 12.60 5.05 -4.56
C ASN A 265 12.53 6.56 -4.39
N LEU A 266 13.67 7.28 -4.44
CA LEU A 266 13.71 8.73 -4.21
C LEU A 266 14.46 9.39 -5.37
N LYS A 267 13.76 9.80 -6.42
CA LYS A 267 14.38 10.29 -7.68
C LYS A 267 14.25 11.80 -7.86
N SER A 268 13.36 12.43 -7.11
CA SER A 268 12.97 13.83 -7.33
C SER A 268 13.28 14.66 -6.09
N SER A 269 13.55 15.96 -6.29
CA SER A 269 13.84 16.87 -5.16
C SER A 269 12.67 17.02 -4.17
N ILE A 270 11.45 16.64 -4.57
CA ILE A 270 10.24 16.64 -3.72
C ILE A 270 10.26 15.52 -2.67
N ASP A 271 11.10 14.49 -2.87
CA ASP A 271 11.22 13.35 -1.97
C ASP A 271 12.09 13.69 -0.72
N PHE A 272 12.66 14.91 -0.68
CA PHE A 272 13.51 15.40 0.40
C PHE A 272 12.95 16.72 0.99
N PRO A 273 13.13 16.98 2.29
CA PRO A 273 13.87 16.20 3.28
C PRO A 273 13.08 14.99 3.81
N ILE A 274 13.68 13.80 3.77
CA ILE A 274 13.08 12.57 4.31
C ILE A 274 13.67 12.24 5.68
N LEU A 275 12.82 11.80 6.61
CA LEU A 275 13.27 11.34 7.92
C LEU A 275 14.15 10.08 7.78
N ALA A 276 15.32 10.06 8.43
CA ALA A 276 16.27 8.94 8.36
C ALA A 276 15.64 7.62 8.83
N SER A 277 14.84 7.64 9.90
CA SER A 277 14.13 6.45 10.39
C SER A 277 13.05 5.98 9.42
N THR A 278 12.32 6.90 8.76
CA THR A 278 11.37 6.57 7.70
C THR A 278 12.08 5.95 6.50
N PHE A 279 13.23 6.51 6.08
CA PHE A 279 14.03 5.94 5.01
C PHE A 279 14.49 4.51 5.34
N GLN A 280 15.05 4.33 6.55
CA GLN A 280 15.52 3.02 7.01
C GLN A 280 14.39 2.00 7.08
N GLY A 281 13.28 2.32 7.74
CA GLY A 281 12.18 1.37 7.96
C GLY A 281 11.32 1.10 6.74
N LYS A 282 10.99 2.12 5.96
CA LYS A 282 10.03 2.01 4.84
C LYS A 282 10.69 1.63 3.51
N TYR A 283 11.97 1.96 3.31
CA TYR A 283 12.62 1.76 2.02
C TYR A 283 13.82 0.82 2.11
N LEU A 284 14.71 1.01 3.09
CA LEU A 284 15.93 0.23 3.20
C LEU A 284 15.69 -1.20 3.69
N SER A 285 15.00 -1.38 4.82
CA SER A 285 14.71 -2.71 5.37
C SER A 285 13.92 -3.60 4.40
N PRO A 286 12.86 -3.12 3.71
CA PRO A 286 12.16 -3.92 2.71
C PRO A 286 13.04 -4.28 1.50
N SER A 287 13.88 -3.34 1.02
CA SER A 287 14.80 -3.61 -0.10
C SER A 287 15.84 -4.70 0.23
N ILE A 288 16.29 -4.77 1.48
CA ILE A 288 17.22 -5.81 1.95
C ILE A 288 16.50 -7.16 2.11
N ASN A 289 15.26 -7.15 2.61
CA ASN A 289 14.45 -8.34 2.79
C ASN A 289 14.01 -8.96 1.46
N GLU A 290 13.64 -8.14 0.46
CA GLU A 290 13.30 -8.58 -0.90
C GLU A 290 14.46 -9.31 -1.59
N ALA A 291 15.71 -9.02 -1.21
CA ALA A 291 16.89 -9.71 -1.72
C ALA A 291 17.26 -10.97 -0.91
N ASN A 292 16.37 -11.46 -0.03
CA ASN A 292 16.59 -12.62 0.85
C ASN A 292 17.83 -12.50 1.76
N LEU A 293 18.22 -11.26 2.11
CA LEU A 293 19.41 -10.96 2.90
C LEU A 293 19.09 -10.41 4.30
N GLY A 294 17.80 -10.38 4.69
CA GLY A 294 17.30 -9.79 5.94
C GLY A 294 17.99 -10.29 7.22
N ASP A 295 18.36 -11.58 7.25
CA ASP A 295 19.07 -12.15 8.40
C ASP A 295 20.59 -11.96 8.34
N LYS A 296 21.15 -11.63 7.17
CA LYS A 296 22.61 -11.54 6.94
C LYS A 296 23.13 -10.10 6.97
N ILE A 297 22.34 -9.11 6.54
CA ILE A 297 22.79 -7.73 6.35
C ILE A 297 21.93 -6.76 7.16
N ASN A 298 22.53 -6.12 8.18
CA ASN A 298 21.91 -5.07 8.98
C ASN A 298 22.97 -4.01 9.30
N VAL A 299 22.59 -2.75 9.46
CA VAL A 299 23.48 -1.66 9.88
C VAL A 299 24.18 -1.92 11.21
N GLN A 300 23.63 -2.80 12.06
CA GLN A 300 24.28 -3.22 13.30
C GLN A 300 25.45 -4.19 13.06
N LYS A 301 25.47 -4.88 11.92
CA LYS A 301 26.52 -5.82 11.51
C LYS A 301 27.61 -5.15 10.67
N THR A 302 27.45 -3.87 10.33
CA THR A 302 28.48 -3.07 9.67
C THR A 302 29.38 -2.41 10.71
N GLU A 303 30.53 -1.91 10.26
CA GLU A 303 31.49 -1.16 11.09
C GLU A 303 30.88 0.09 11.77
N PHE A 304 29.76 0.60 11.23
CA PHE A 304 29.09 1.79 11.75
C PHE A 304 28.21 1.50 12.98
N LYS A 305 27.71 0.27 13.14
CA LYS A 305 26.84 -0.23 14.23
C LYS A 305 25.50 0.48 14.43
N LYS A 306 25.37 1.74 13.97
CA LYS A 306 24.20 2.62 14.09
C LYS A 306 23.98 3.35 12.77
N PHE A 307 22.71 3.45 12.35
CA PHE A 307 22.33 4.14 11.11
C PHE A 307 22.71 5.62 11.10
N SER A 308 22.61 6.28 12.24
CA SER A 308 23.05 7.68 12.39
C SER A 308 24.55 7.90 12.20
N VAL A 309 25.37 6.89 12.49
CA VAL A 309 26.83 6.97 12.28
C VAL A 309 27.14 6.73 10.80
N PHE A 310 26.46 5.76 10.19
CA PHE A 310 26.54 5.50 8.76
C PHE A 310 26.15 6.71 7.92
N LEU A 311 25.03 7.39 8.21
CA LEU A 311 24.63 8.57 7.45
C LEU A 311 25.67 9.68 7.52
N LYS A 312 26.26 9.95 8.70
CA LYS A 312 27.35 10.93 8.84
C LYS A 312 28.56 10.57 8.00
N HIS A 313 28.87 9.29 7.85
CA HIS A 313 29.92 8.83 6.96
C HIS A 313 29.59 9.14 5.49
N MET A 314 28.36 8.85 5.05
CA MET A 314 27.89 9.17 3.69
C MET A 314 27.82 10.68 3.42
N GLU A 315 27.54 11.49 4.45
CA GLU A 315 27.62 12.96 4.38
C GLU A 315 29.07 13.43 4.23
N LYS A 316 30.02 12.85 4.97
CA LYS A 316 31.44 13.16 4.84
C LYS A 316 31.98 12.81 3.44
N LEU A 317 31.48 11.74 2.84
CA LEU A 317 31.79 11.36 1.47
C LEU A 317 31.11 12.25 0.41
N GLY A 318 30.23 13.17 0.80
CA GLY A 318 29.56 14.11 -0.12
C GLY A 318 28.38 13.51 -0.90
N VAL A 319 27.94 12.30 -0.54
CA VAL A 319 26.85 11.58 -1.24
C VAL A 319 25.49 12.17 -0.90
N LEU A 320 25.34 12.63 0.35
CA LEU A 320 24.09 13.15 0.87
C LEU A 320 24.36 14.30 1.85
N LYS A 321 23.33 15.07 2.15
CA LYS A 321 23.35 16.09 3.21
C LYS A 321 22.33 15.76 4.28
N ILE A 322 22.68 15.97 5.55
CA ILE A 322 21.83 15.66 6.69
C ILE A 322 21.41 16.96 7.39
N GLU A 323 20.13 17.04 7.72
CA GLU A 323 19.61 18.06 8.62
C GLU A 323 19.29 17.43 9.99
N LYS A 324 19.72 18.10 11.07
CA LYS A 324 19.38 17.69 12.45
C LYS A 324 18.45 18.72 13.07
N GLN A 325 17.28 18.28 13.52
CA GLN A 325 16.35 19.09 14.30
C GLN A 325 15.92 18.31 15.53
N LYS A 326 16.20 18.85 16.73
CA LYS A 326 15.71 18.33 18.03
C LYS A 326 15.74 16.80 18.13
N ASP A 327 16.94 16.24 18.01
CA ASP A 327 17.25 14.79 18.08
C ASP A 327 16.80 13.91 16.89
N VAL A 328 16.20 14.52 15.88
CA VAL A 328 15.71 13.84 14.67
C VAL A 328 16.64 14.14 13.48
N GLN A 329 17.14 13.09 12.82
CA GLN A 329 17.99 13.20 11.62
C GLN A 329 17.15 13.06 10.34
N LYS A 330 17.30 14.00 9.41
CA LYS A 330 16.67 13.96 8.09
C LYS A 330 17.72 13.96 6.99
N ILE A 331 17.52 13.19 5.93
CA ILE A 331 18.30 13.27 4.70
C ILE A 331 17.70 14.41 3.88
N ALA A 332 18.45 15.49 3.70
CA ALA A 332 17.98 16.75 3.12
C ALA A 332 18.19 16.81 1.59
N SER A 333 19.24 16.17 1.09
CA SER A 333 19.46 16.00 -0.35
C SER A 333 20.45 14.87 -0.59
N VAL A 334 20.45 14.33 -1.81
CA VAL A 334 21.34 13.26 -2.27
C VAL A 334 21.93 13.67 -3.62
N ASP A 335 23.25 13.50 -3.79
CA ASP A 335 23.91 13.68 -5.06
C ASP A 335 23.95 12.37 -5.85
N PHE A 336 22.95 12.19 -6.73
CA PHE A 336 22.84 11.01 -7.60
C PHE A 336 23.92 10.94 -8.68
N ARG A 337 24.74 12.00 -8.87
CA ARG A 337 25.86 12.00 -9.82
C ARG A 337 27.16 11.48 -9.22
N HIS A 338 27.18 11.24 -7.90
CA HIS A 338 28.35 10.75 -7.16
C HIS A 338 28.86 9.40 -7.70
N GLU A 339 30.19 9.19 -7.69
CA GLU A 339 30.87 8.02 -8.29
C GLU A 339 30.34 6.68 -7.75
N MET A 340 29.94 6.64 -6.48
CA MET A 340 29.38 5.44 -5.86
C MET A 340 28.06 4.96 -6.50
N PHE A 341 27.24 5.86 -7.07
CA PHE A 341 26.04 5.44 -7.82
C PHE A 341 26.36 4.85 -9.20
N GLN A 342 27.57 5.09 -9.72
CA GLN A 342 28.04 4.54 -10.99
C GLN A 342 28.51 3.09 -10.82
N ARG A 343 28.98 2.71 -9.62
CA ARG A 343 29.40 1.34 -9.27
C ARG A 343 28.23 0.34 -9.36
N ILE A 344 27.04 0.73 -8.91
CA ILE A 344 25.84 -0.13 -8.87
C ILE A 344 25.32 -0.49 -10.27
N GLY A 345 25.48 0.41 -11.25
CA GLY A 345 25.07 0.14 -12.63
C GLY A 345 25.88 -0.96 -13.32
N LYS A 346 27.05 -1.31 -12.79
CA LYS A 346 27.94 -2.37 -13.31
C LYS A 346 27.78 -3.70 -12.58
N SER A 347 27.17 -3.72 -11.39
CA SER A 347 26.95 -4.92 -10.55
C SER A 347 25.54 -5.51 -10.68
N ALA A 348 24.85 -5.28 -11.81
CA ALA A 348 23.58 -5.95 -12.13
C ALA A 348 23.80 -7.39 -12.69
N ALA A 349 25.03 -7.89 -12.66
CA ALA A 349 25.41 -9.22 -13.14
C ALA A 349 25.51 -10.29 -12.03
N ILE A 350 24.91 -10.06 -10.85
CA ILE A 350 24.78 -11.11 -9.82
C ILE A 350 23.42 -11.81 -10.00
N ASN A 351 23.20 -12.32 -11.21
CA ASN A 351 22.26 -13.41 -11.47
C ASN A 351 23.16 -14.62 -11.77
N GLN A 352 23.54 -15.36 -10.72
CA GLN A 352 23.98 -16.76 -10.68
C GLN A 352 25.01 -16.95 -9.56
N MET A 353 24.58 -17.52 -8.44
CA MET A 353 25.35 -18.58 -7.77
C MET A 353 24.36 -19.67 -7.32
N PRO A 354 24.73 -20.96 -7.47
CA PRO A 354 23.82 -22.09 -7.35
C PRO A 354 23.53 -22.49 -5.90
N GLU A 355 22.46 -23.29 -5.78
CA GLU A 355 21.78 -23.87 -4.60
C GLU A 355 22.48 -23.84 -3.23
#